data_AF-A0A6G2Q1S0-F1
#
_entry.id   AF-A0A6G2Q1S0-F1
#
_cell.length_a   1.000
_cell.length_b   1.000
_cell.length_c   1.000
_cell.angle_alpha   90.00
_cell.angle_beta   90.00
_cell.angle_gamma   90.00
#
_symmetry.space_group_name_H-M   'P 1'
#
loop_
_entity.id
_entity.type
_entity.pdbx_description
1 polymer ?
#
loop_
_entity_poly.entity_id
_entity_poly.type
_entity_poly.pdbx_seq_one_letter_code
_entity_poly.pdbx_strand_id
1 'polypeptide(L)'
;MLPVLGAPQRTRPRTFLEDDDRVQQLRRCVNDATLPLDARVIGSLVLLMGLQVTRILELTTGDVVVQEATVQLKLDGTLLQLPPRLAQLVQKHREHAEAAWKSNRAASTTPWLFAGLNPARPIQSQYIYLKLRRLGLGELRQLD
;
A
#
# COMPACT_ATOMS: atom_id res chain seq x y z
N MET A 1 -55.65 -11.74 2.15
CA MET A 1 -54.72 -10.89 2.91
C MET A 1 -53.41 -11.65 3.06
N LEU A 2 -52.29 -11.09 2.57
CA LEU A 2 -50.93 -11.56 2.85
C LEU A 2 -50.54 -11.22 4.31
N PRO A 3 -49.56 -11.93 4.87
CA PRO A 3 -48.29 -11.23 5.08
C PRO A 3 -47.09 -12.01 4.55
N VAL A 4 -46.17 -11.24 3.97
CA VAL A 4 -44.83 -11.65 3.55
C VAL A 4 -43.95 -11.74 4.80
N LEU A 5 -43.19 -12.84 4.97
CA LEU A 5 -42.17 -12.93 6.02
C LEU A 5 -40.88 -13.48 5.42
N GLY A 6 -39.99 -12.53 5.10
CA GLY A 6 -38.54 -12.58 5.28
C GLY A 6 -37.82 -13.81 4.76
N ALA A 7 -37.40 -13.77 3.49
CA ALA A 7 -36.26 -14.56 3.06
C ALA A 7 -35.07 -14.24 3.98
N PRO A 8 -34.31 -15.26 4.44
CA PRO A 8 -33.13 -15.02 5.25
C PRO A 8 -32.18 -14.12 4.45
N GLN A 9 -31.85 -12.97 5.04
CA GLN A 9 -30.78 -12.10 4.60
C GLN A 9 -29.56 -12.96 4.27
N ARG A 10 -29.27 -13.11 2.96
CA ARG A 10 -28.04 -13.73 2.51
C ARG A 10 -26.90 -12.92 3.10
N THR A 11 -26.23 -13.49 4.09
CA THR A 11 -24.91 -13.07 4.54
C THR A 11 -24.08 -12.91 3.29
N ARG A 12 -23.78 -11.68 2.89
CA ARG A 12 -23.01 -11.41 1.67
C ARG A 12 -21.68 -12.15 1.80
N PRO A 13 -21.37 -13.11 0.91
CA PRO A 13 -20.06 -13.75 0.94
C PRO A 13 -19.00 -12.67 0.75
N ARG A 14 -17.90 -12.77 1.51
CA ARG A 14 -16.67 -11.98 1.28
C ARG A 14 -16.34 -12.12 -0.20
N THR A 15 -16.56 -11.06 -0.98
CA THR A 15 -16.36 -11.07 -2.41
C THR A 15 -14.89 -11.39 -2.65
N PHE A 16 -14.62 -12.52 -3.30
CA PHE A 16 -13.38 -12.66 -4.03
C PHE A 16 -13.39 -11.52 -5.05
N LEU A 17 -12.43 -10.61 -4.98
CA LEU A 17 -12.23 -9.61 -6.02
C LEU A 17 -12.15 -10.36 -7.35
N GLU A 18 -13.10 -10.11 -8.25
CA GLU A 18 -13.06 -10.69 -9.59
C GLU A 18 -11.73 -10.29 -10.25
N ASP A 19 -11.12 -11.19 -11.02
CA ASP A 19 -9.77 -10.99 -11.56
C ASP A 19 -9.67 -9.67 -12.37
N ASP A 20 -10.78 -9.29 -13.03
CA ASP A 20 -10.92 -8.05 -13.77
C ASP A 20 -10.88 -6.80 -12.86
N ASP A 21 -11.61 -6.81 -11.74
CA ASP A 21 -11.57 -5.72 -10.75
C ASP A 21 -10.16 -5.55 -10.15
N ARG A 22 -9.45 -6.65 -9.88
CA ARG A 22 -8.06 -6.60 -9.39
C ARG A 22 -7.13 -5.95 -10.40
N VAL A 23 -7.24 -6.33 -11.66
CA VAL A 23 -6.44 -5.78 -12.76
C VAL A 23 -6.77 -4.30 -12.97
N GLN A 24 -8.04 -3.92 -12.88
CA GLN A 24 -8.47 -2.52 -13.00
C GLN A 24 -7.93 -1.66 -11.85
N GLN A 25 -8.04 -2.13 -10.61
CA GLN A 25 -7.48 -1.44 -9.44
C GLN A 25 -5.95 -1.28 -9.57
N LEU A 26 -5.24 -2.31 -10.01
CA LEU A 26 -3.80 -2.24 -10.23
C LEU A 26 -3.45 -1.21 -11.32
N ARG A 27 -4.18 -1.20 -12.44
CA ARG A 27 -3.99 -0.20 -13.50
C ARG A 27 -4.19 1.22 -12.97
N ARG A 28 -5.16 1.45 -12.08
CA ARG A 28 -5.35 2.74 -11.42
C ARG A 28 -4.16 3.07 -10.52
N CYS A 29 -3.75 2.19 -9.61
CA CYS A 29 -2.59 2.45 -8.74
C CYS A 29 -1.32 2.80 -9.53
N VAL A 30 -1.05 2.09 -10.63
CA VAL A 30 0.16 2.30 -11.42
C VAL A 30 0.07 3.55 -12.29
N ASN A 31 -1.08 3.83 -12.95
CA ASN A 31 -1.16 4.87 -13.98
C ASN A 31 -1.90 6.15 -13.54
N ASP A 32 -2.79 6.09 -12.55
CA ASP A 32 -3.61 7.22 -12.12
C ASP A 32 -2.80 8.16 -11.19
N ALA A 33 -2.38 9.30 -11.74
CA ALA A 33 -1.60 10.30 -11.01
C ALA A 33 -2.43 11.17 -10.05
N THR A 34 -3.76 11.08 -10.09
CA THR A 34 -4.65 11.79 -9.16
C THR A 34 -4.69 11.12 -7.79
N LEU A 35 -4.31 9.84 -7.73
CA LEU A 35 -4.18 9.11 -6.48
C LEU A 35 -2.93 9.57 -5.71
N PRO A 36 -3.02 9.71 -4.37
CA PRO A 36 -1.86 10.01 -3.54
C PRO A 36 -0.73 8.99 -3.75
N LEU A 37 0.51 9.47 -3.82
CA LEU A 37 1.68 8.64 -4.13
C LEU A 37 1.80 7.42 -3.19
N ASP A 38 1.61 7.61 -1.88
CA ASP A 38 1.67 6.49 -0.92
C ASP A 38 0.59 5.45 -1.19
N ALA A 39 -0.63 5.87 -1.54
CA ALA A 39 -1.72 4.95 -1.85
C ALA A 39 -1.45 4.15 -3.14
N ARG A 40 -0.83 4.79 -4.14
CA ARG A 40 -0.39 4.13 -5.38
C ARG A 40 0.68 3.10 -5.11
N VAL A 41 1.69 3.44 -4.30
CA VAL A 41 2.77 2.53 -3.94
C VAL A 41 2.24 1.35 -3.12
N ILE A 42 1.54 1.62 -2.01
CA ILE A 42 0.98 0.58 -1.14
C ILE A 42 0.03 -0.32 -1.93
N GLY A 43 -0.91 0.28 -2.67
CA GLY A 43 -1.88 -0.47 -3.47
C GLY A 43 -1.20 -1.36 -4.53
N SER A 44 -0.16 -0.85 -5.21
CA SER A 44 0.59 -1.64 -6.18
C SER A 44 1.38 -2.77 -5.53
N LEU A 45 2.02 -2.54 -4.37
CA LEU A 45 2.74 -3.59 -3.64
C LEU A 45 1.80 -4.70 -3.17
N VAL A 46 0.59 -4.35 -2.71
CA VAL A 46 -0.40 -5.35 -2.32
C VAL A 46 -0.96 -6.10 -3.54
N LEU A 47 -1.36 -5.39 -4.59
CA LEU A 47 -2.02 -5.98 -5.77
C LEU A 47 -1.09 -6.78 -6.66
N LEU A 48 0.12 -6.28 -6.88
CA LEU A 48 1.08 -6.86 -7.83
C LEU A 48 2.00 -7.87 -7.16
N MET A 49 2.47 -7.54 -5.95
CA MET A 49 3.46 -8.36 -5.24
C MET A 49 2.82 -9.25 -4.16
N GLY A 50 1.53 -9.08 -3.85
CA GLY A 50 0.84 -9.85 -2.83
C GLY A 50 1.33 -9.57 -1.40
N LEU A 51 1.99 -8.43 -1.17
CA LEU A 51 2.58 -8.09 0.12
C LEU A 51 1.52 -7.66 1.13
N GLN A 52 1.73 -8.02 2.40
CA GLN A 52 0.87 -7.58 3.51
C GLN A 52 1.08 -6.09 3.80
N VAL A 53 -0.01 -5.35 4.03
CA VAL A 53 0.06 -3.91 4.34
C VAL A 53 0.92 -3.67 5.58
N THR A 54 0.74 -4.43 6.65
CA THR A 54 1.53 -4.31 7.88
C THR A 54 3.03 -4.33 7.60
N ARG A 55 3.51 -5.36 6.87
CA ARG A 55 4.92 -5.45 6.45
C ARG A 55 5.37 -4.29 5.58
N ILE A 56 4.52 -3.81 4.66
CA ILE A 56 4.85 -2.65 3.81
C ILE A 56 5.06 -1.39 4.66
N LEU A 57 4.24 -1.19 5.70
CA LEU A 57 4.31 0.01 6.54
C LEU A 57 5.52 0.02 7.47
N GLU A 58 6.07 -1.16 7.79
CA GLU A 58 7.29 -1.30 8.57
C GLU A 58 8.58 -1.06 7.76
N LEU A 59 8.47 -0.80 6.46
CA LEU A 59 9.64 -0.52 5.62
C LEU A 59 10.27 0.83 5.95
N THR A 60 11.58 0.87 5.87
CA THR A 60 12.38 2.10 5.92
C THR A 60 12.86 2.50 4.53
N THR A 61 13.34 3.75 4.38
CA THR A 61 13.95 4.19 3.12
C THR A 61 15.23 3.42 2.78
N GLY A 62 15.85 2.75 3.77
CA GLY A 62 17.00 1.87 3.61
C GLY A 62 16.65 0.47 3.11
N ASP A 63 15.40 0.03 3.26
CA ASP A 63 14.92 -1.24 2.71
C ASP A 63 14.64 -1.14 1.20
N VAL A 64 14.63 0.07 0.65
CA VAL A 64 14.55 0.30 -0.79
C VAL A 64 15.97 0.40 -1.36
N VAL A 65 16.41 -0.69 -1.99
CA VAL A 65 17.73 -0.79 -2.62
C VAL A 65 17.61 -0.42 -4.08
N VAL A 66 18.32 0.63 -4.50
CA VAL A 66 18.38 1.05 -5.91
C VAL A 66 19.70 0.56 -6.49
N GLN A 67 19.64 -0.31 -7.50
CA GLN A 67 20.80 -0.87 -8.18
C GLN A 67 20.72 -0.53 -9.67
N GLU A 68 21.62 0.34 -10.15
CA GLU A 68 21.73 0.80 -11.55
C GLU A 68 20.40 1.29 -12.13
N ALA A 69 19.59 0.38 -12.70
CA ALA A 69 18.29 0.65 -13.32
C ALA A 69 17.13 -0.16 -12.70
N THR A 70 17.38 -0.88 -11.60
CA THR A 70 16.40 -1.70 -10.90
C THR A 70 16.21 -1.21 -9.47
N VAL A 71 14.99 -1.35 -8.97
CA VAL A 71 14.67 -1.11 -7.56
C VAL A 71 14.26 -2.42 -6.95
N GLN A 72 14.86 -2.73 -5.81
CA GLN A 72 14.58 -3.92 -5.03
C GLN A 72 14.10 -3.51 -3.65
N LEU A 73 13.18 -4.32 -3.11
CA LEU A 73 12.67 -4.17 -1.77
C LEU A 73 13.25 -5.26 -0.89
N LYS A 74 13.91 -4.86 0.20
CA LYS A 74 14.39 -5.79 1.22
C LYS A 74 13.25 -6.11 2.18
N LEU A 75 12.87 -7.38 2.25
CA LEU A 75 11.79 -7.90 3.10
C LEU A 75 12.33 -9.14 3.82
N ASP A 76 12.43 -9.09 5.15
CA ASP A 76 12.90 -10.22 5.98
C ASP A 76 14.21 -10.86 5.47
N GLY A 77 15.12 -10.03 4.96
CA GLY A 77 16.41 -10.47 4.40
C GLY A 77 16.35 -10.96 2.94
N THR A 78 15.17 -11.04 2.33
CA THR A 78 14.99 -11.35 0.91
C THR A 78 14.91 -10.07 0.08
N LEU A 79 15.59 -10.03 -1.06
CA LEU A 79 15.49 -8.94 -2.03
C LEU A 79 14.44 -9.28 -3.08
N LEU A 80 13.40 -8.45 -3.16
CA LEU A 80 12.32 -8.58 -4.12
C LEU A 80 12.47 -7.52 -5.22
N GLN A 81 12.75 -7.95 -6.44
CA GLN A 81 12.86 -7.04 -7.57
C GLN A 81 11.51 -6.47 -7.97
N LEU A 82 11.42 -5.15 -8.05
CA LEU A 82 10.20 -4.45 -8.41
C LEU A 82 10.09 -4.32 -9.94
N PRO A 83 8.88 -4.50 -10.51
CA PRO A 83 8.63 -4.19 -11.91
C PRO A 83 8.93 -2.71 -12.22
N PRO A 84 9.42 -2.36 -13.43
CA PRO A 84 9.97 -1.03 -13.72
C PRO A 84 9.03 0.16 -13.38
N ARG A 85 7.73 0.02 -13.64
CA ARG A 85 6.77 1.09 -13.29
C ARG A 85 6.59 1.25 -11.79
N LEU A 86 6.56 0.14 -11.04
CA LEU A 86 6.47 0.17 -9.58
C LEU A 86 7.78 0.68 -8.97
N ALA A 87 8.93 0.28 -9.53
CA ALA A 87 10.24 0.75 -9.15
C ALA A 87 10.33 2.30 -9.18
N GLN A 88 9.85 2.94 -10.25
CA GLN A 88 9.80 4.40 -10.34
C GLN A 88 8.92 5.05 -9.26
N LEU A 89 7.75 4.46 -8.97
CA LEU A 89 6.85 4.99 -7.93
C LEU A 89 7.47 4.85 -6.53
N VAL A 90 8.06 3.69 -6.23
CA VAL A 90 8.73 3.43 -4.96
C VAL A 90 9.95 4.32 -4.79
N GLN A 91 10.77 4.50 -5.82
CA GLN A 91 11.92 5.39 -5.79
C GLN A 91 11.50 6.84 -5.50
N LYS A 92 10.52 7.36 -6.24
CA LYS A 92 10.00 8.71 -6.02
C LYS A 92 9.45 8.90 -4.60
N HIS A 93 8.74 7.90 -4.09
CA HIS A 93 8.19 7.95 -2.74
C HIS A 93 9.30 7.92 -1.67
N ARG A 94 10.31 7.06 -1.86
CA ARG A 94 11.51 6.98 -1.00
C ARG A 94 12.25 8.31 -0.94
N GLU A 95 12.45 8.98 -2.07
CA GLU A 95 13.11 10.30 -2.12
C GLU A 95 12.35 11.35 -1.31
N HIS A 96 11.02 11.40 -1.45
CA HIS A 96 10.17 12.28 -0.65
C HIS A 96 10.25 11.95 0.85
N ALA A 97 10.16 10.67 1.22
CA ALA A 97 10.25 10.23 2.61
C ALA A 97 11.62 10.55 3.23
N GLU A 98 12.70 10.33 2.47
CA GLU A 98 14.06 10.64 2.91
C GLU A 98 14.27 12.14 3.09
N ALA A 99 13.78 12.96 2.17
CA ALA A 99 13.83 14.42 2.29
C ALA A 99 13.07 14.90 3.53
N ALA A 100 11.84 14.43 3.74
CA ALA A 100 11.02 14.76 4.90
C ALA A 100 11.69 14.38 6.22
N TRP A 101 12.27 13.18 6.28
CA TRP A 101 13.02 12.72 7.46
C TRP A 101 14.28 13.56 7.70
N LYS A 102 15.07 13.85 6.66
CA LYS A 102 16.28 14.68 6.77
C LYS A 102 15.98 16.09 7.28
N SER A 103 14.83 16.66 6.90
CA SER A 103 14.38 17.98 7.36
C SER A 103 13.94 18.00 8.83
N ASN A 104 13.63 16.86 9.44
CA ASN A 104 13.17 16.78 10.83
C ASN A 104 13.71 15.55 11.59
N ARG A 105 15.04 15.35 11.57
CA ARG A 105 15.68 14.20 12.21
C ARG A 105 15.50 14.15 13.74
N ALA A 106 15.25 15.30 14.37
CA ALA A 106 14.99 15.35 15.81
C ALA A 106 13.68 14.62 16.19
N ALA A 107 12.72 14.54 15.26
CA ALA A 107 11.43 13.92 15.52
C ALA A 107 11.42 12.40 15.30
N SER A 108 12.43 11.82 14.63
CA SER A 108 12.56 10.37 14.47
C SER A 108 14.00 9.95 14.18
N THR A 109 14.47 8.92 14.88
CA THR A 109 15.73 8.24 14.57
C THR A 109 15.61 7.26 13.41
N THR A 110 14.40 6.84 13.05
CA THR A 110 14.13 5.85 11.99
C THR A 110 13.58 6.54 10.75
N PRO A 111 14.19 6.35 9.56
CA PRO A 111 13.70 6.89 8.31
C PRO A 111 12.61 5.98 7.72
N TRP A 112 11.41 5.99 8.30
CA TRP A 112 10.28 5.22 7.80
C TRP A 112 9.96 5.59 6.35
N LEU A 113 9.74 4.58 5.50
CA LEU A 113 9.28 4.81 4.13
C LEU A 113 7.87 5.42 4.14
N PHE A 114 7.02 4.93 5.06
CA PHE A 114 5.66 5.43 5.28
C PHE A 114 5.50 6.00 6.69
N ALA A 115 6.05 7.19 6.94
CA ALA A 115 5.94 7.84 8.25
C ALA A 115 4.48 8.22 8.59
N GLY A 116 4.09 8.03 9.85
CA GLY A 116 2.80 8.48 10.37
C GLY A 116 2.79 9.96 10.77
N LEU A 117 1.68 10.42 11.36
CA LEU A 117 1.58 11.76 11.95
C LEU A 117 2.64 11.99 13.04
N ASN A 118 2.93 10.94 13.81
CA ASN A 118 4.12 10.88 14.64
C ASN A 118 5.26 10.30 13.78
N PRO A 119 6.29 11.07 13.41
CA PRO A 119 7.36 10.60 12.53
C PRO A 119 8.22 9.50 13.17
N ALA A 120 8.17 9.32 14.50
CA ALA A 120 8.84 8.21 15.19
C ALA A 120 8.17 6.85 14.92
N ARG A 121 6.96 6.85 14.35
CA ARG A 121 6.19 5.63 14.06
C ARG A 121 5.83 5.54 12.58
N PRO A 122 5.73 4.32 12.04
CA PRO A 122 5.12 4.14 10.74
C PRO A 122 3.65 4.55 10.79
N ILE A 123 3.08 4.83 9.61
CA ILE A 123 1.67 5.09 9.47
C ILE A 123 0.85 3.88 9.94
N GLN A 124 -0.28 4.14 10.59
CA GLN A 124 -1.11 3.07 11.11
C GLN A 124 -1.84 2.35 9.97
N SER A 125 -1.80 1.01 9.99
CA SER A 125 -2.46 0.15 9.01
C SER A 125 -3.95 0.46 8.86
N GLN A 126 -4.65 0.68 9.97
CA GLN A 126 -6.07 1.06 9.99
C GLN A 126 -6.36 2.31 9.16
N TYR A 127 -5.52 3.34 9.29
CA TYR A 127 -5.65 4.57 8.50
C TYR A 127 -5.45 4.30 7.00
N ILE A 128 -4.44 3.48 6.67
CA ILE A 128 -4.16 3.10 5.28
C ILE A 128 -5.32 2.30 4.68
N TYR A 129 -5.87 1.32 5.39
CA TYR A 129 -7.04 0.57 4.93
C TYR A 129 -8.24 1.50 4.67
N LEU A 130 -8.51 2.45 5.58
CA LEU A 130 -9.57 3.44 5.37
C LEU A 130 -9.27 4.35 4.16
N LYS A 131 -8.03 4.82 3.99
CA LYS A 131 -7.59 5.64 2.86
C LYS A 131 -7.78 4.90 1.54
N LEU A 132 -7.34 3.65 1.46
CA LEU A 132 -7.48 2.80 0.27
C LEU A 132 -8.96 2.54 -0.04
N ARG A 133 -9.78 2.22 0.96
CA ARG A 133 -11.24 2.05 0.78
C ARG A 133 -11.92 3.29 0.22
N ARG A 134 -11.59 4.48 0.73
CA ARG A 134 -12.14 5.77 0.23
C ARG A 134 -11.77 6.05 -1.22
N LEU A 135 -10.61 5.56 -1.67
CA LEU A 135 -10.13 5.70 -3.04
C LEU A 135 -10.70 4.62 -4.00
N GLY A 136 -11.54 3.72 -3.49
CA GLY A 136 -12.06 2.58 -4.23
C GLY A 136 -11.05 1.45 -4.42
N LEU A 137 -10.02 1.38 -3.56
CA LEU A 137 -8.98 0.34 -3.52
C LEU A 137 -9.21 -0.61 -2.32
N GLY A 138 -10.46 -0.80 -1.91
CA GLY A 138 -10.82 -1.30 -0.58
C GLY A 138 -10.73 -2.81 -0.37
N GLU A 139 -10.66 -3.59 -1.45
CA GLU A 139 -10.71 -5.06 -1.43
C GLU A 139 -9.31 -5.69 -1.26
N LEU A 140 -8.31 -4.87 -0.96
CA LEU A 140 -6.94 -5.28 -0.65
C LEU A 140 -6.95 -6.06 0.67
N ARG A 141 -6.95 -7.40 0.56
CA ARG A 141 -7.03 -8.38 1.65
C ARG A 141 -6.61 -7.83 3.01
N GLN A 142 -7.59 -7.64 3.89
CA GLN A 142 -7.36 -7.59 5.33
C GLN A 142 -6.97 -9.00 5.78
N LEU A 143 -5.69 -9.33 5.67
CA LEU A 143 -5.11 -10.44 6.41
C LEU A 143 -4.22 -9.83 7.47
N ASP A 144 -4.71 -9.92 8.70
CA ASP A 144 -3.94 -9.73 9.92
C ASP A 144 -2.82 -10.78 9.97
#